data_AF-A0A933SV30-F1
#
_entry.id   AF-A0A933SV30-F1
#
_cell.length_a   1.000
_cell.length_b   1.000
_cell.length_c   1.000
_cell.angle_alpha   90.00
_cell.angle_beta   90.00
_cell.angle_gamma   90.00
#
_symmetry.space_group_name_H-M   'P 1'
#
loop_
_entity.id
_entity.type
_entity.pdbx_description
1 polymer ?
#
loop_
_entity_poly.entity_id
_entity_poly.type
_entity_poly.pdbx_seq_one_letter_code
_entity_poly.pdbx_strand_id
1 'polypeptide(L)'
;LNRDIAPELSGKEKLMEEAGAAANQLDFLATELQFAVMKTRMLPVSTVFGKFTRVVRDLSRSLGKEVELAITGEGTELDKNIVEEIGDPMDGPGEA
;
A
#
# COMPACT_ATOMS: atom_id res chain seq x y z
N LEU A 1 -29.92 39.85 -35.60
CA LEU A 1 -28.88 39.06 -36.29
C LEU A 1 -28.09 38.13 -35.35
N ASN A 2 -28.63 37.73 -34.18
CA ASN A 2 -27.91 36.89 -33.20
C ASN A 2 -28.82 35.77 -32.66
N ARG A 3 -29.55 35.05 -33.51
CA ARG A 3 -30.48 33.99 -33.07
C ARG A 3 -30.04 32.57 -33.47
N ASP A 4 -29.01 32.45 -34.31
CA ASP A 4 -28.62 31.19 -34.95
C ASP A 4 -27.32 30.57 -34.39
N ILE A 5 -26.65 31.21 -33.41
CA ILE A 5 -25.39 30.72 -32.80
C ILE A 5 -25.62 29.77 -31.60
N ALA A 6 -26.85 29.74 -31.06
CA ALA A 6 -27.17 28.97 -29.85
C ALA A 6 -27.06 27.42 -29.95
N PRO A 7 -27.38 26.74 -31.08
CA PRO A 7 -27.42 25.27 -31.10
C PRO A 7 -26.03 24.63 -31.11
N GLU A 8 -25.01 25.28 -31.70
CA GLU A 8 -23.64 24.76 -31.74
C GLU A 8 -22.93 24.85 -30.38
N LEU A 9 -23.22 25.90 -29.60
CA LEU A 9 -22.69 26.07 -28.24
C LEU A 9 -23.23 25.00 -27.29
N SER A 10 -24.53 24.66 -27.40
CA SER A 10 -25.16 23.60 -26.60
C SER A 10 -24.59 22.20 -26.91
N GLY A 11 -24.27 21.92 -28.18
CA GLY A 11 -23.62 20.67 -28.57
C GLY A 11 -22.21 20.54 -28.01
N LYS A 12 -21.42 21.63 -28.05
CA LYS A 12 -20.06 21.65 -27.51
C LYS A 12 -20.03 21.50 -25.99
N GLU A 13 -20.95 22.15 -25.27
CA GLU A 13 -21.08 22.02 -23.81
C GLU A 13 -21.40 20.57 -23.42
N LYS A 14 -22.35 19.94 -24.11
CA LYS A 14 -22.72 18.54 -23.87
C LYS A 14 -21.56 17.58 -24.15
N LEU A 15 -20.82 17.78 -25.24
CA LEU A 15 -19.63 16.98 -25.55
C LEU A 15 -18.53 17.16 -24.50
N MET A 16 -18.33 18.38 -23.98
CA MET A 16 -17.37 18.63 -22.90
C MET A 16 -17.81 17.96 -21.58
N GLU A 17 -19.11 17.95 -21.28
CA GLU A 17 -19.66 17.25 -20.13
C GLU A 17 -19.48 15.73 -20.24
N GLU A 18 -19.80 15.14 -21.40
CA GLU A 18 -19.60 13.71 -21.67
C GLU A 18 -18.11 13.32 -21.61
N ALA A 19 -17.22 14.14 -22.17
CA ALA A 19 -15.78 13.92 -22.10
C ALA A 19 -15.26 14.04 -20.66
N GLY A 20 -15.75 15.00 -19.87
CA GLY A 20 -15.41 15.14 -18.46
C GLY A 20 -15.87 13.95 -17.62
N ALA A 21 -17.09 13.47 -17.87
CA ALA A 21 -17.61 12.26 -17.21
C ALA A 21 -16.77 11.02 -17.54
N ALA A 22 -16.39 10.85 -18.81
CA ALA A 22 -15.52 9.75 -19.25
C ALA A 22 -14.12 9.84 -18.61
N ALA A 23 -13.53 11.04 -18.51
CA ALA A 23 -12.24 11.25 -17.85
C ALA A 23 -12.29 10.88 -16.36
N ASN A 24 -13.31 11.34 -15.63
CA ASN A 24 -13.48 11.00 -14.22
C ASN A 24 -13.62 9.48 -14.01
N GLN A 25 -14.33 8.79 -14.92
CA GLN A 25 -14.49 7.35 -14.85
C GLN A 25 -13.18 6.61 -15.13
N LEU A 26 -12.36 7.10 -16.06
CA LEU A 26 -11.02 6.58 -16.30
C LEU A 26 -10.11 6.78 -15.08
N ASP A 27 -10.14 7.94 -14.45
CA ASP A 27 -9.36 8.22 -13.23
C ASP A 27 -9.74 7.28 -12.09
N PHE A 28 -11.04 7.02 -11.91
CA PHE A 28 -11.53 6.05 -10.94
C PHE A 28 -11.00 4.63 -11.22
N LEU A 29 -11.12 4.16 -12.47
CA LEU A 29 -10.64 2.84 -12.87
C LEU A 29 -9.11 2.71 -12.75
N ALA A 30 -8.37 3.76 -13.08
CA ALA A 30 -6.93 3.80 -12.91
C ALA A 30 -6.52 3.70 -11.44
N THR A 31 -7.25 4.39 -10.56
CA THR A 31 -7.05 4.33 -9.10
C THR A 31 -7.33 2.93 -8.57
N GLU A 32 -8.45 2.32 -8.96
CA GLU A 32 -8.78 0.93 -8.57
C GLU A 32 -7.72 -0.07 -9.07
N LEU A 33 -7.24 0.10 -10.29
CA LEU A 33 -6.18 -0.74 -10.85
C LEU A 33 -4.88 -0.58 -10.05
N GLN A 34 -4.51 0.66 -9.69
CA GLN A 34 -3.34 0.92 -8.87
C GLN A 34 -3.46 0.21 -7.51
N PHE A 35 -4.61 0.31 -6.85
CA PHE A 35 -4.87 -0.41 -5.59
C PHE A 35 -4.79 -1.92 -5.76
N ALA A 36 -5.39 -2.47 -6.82
CA ALA A 36 -5.31 -3.90 -7.11
C ALA A 36 -3.86 -4.36 -7.32
N VAL A 37 -3.06 -3.60 -8.06
CA VAL A 37 -1.64 -3.88 -8.28
C VAL A 37 -0.85 -3.84 -6.97
N MET A 38 -1.09 -2.84 -6.11
CA MET A 38 -0.43 -2.76 -4.80
C MET A 38 -0.74 -3.99 -3.94
N LYS A 39 -1.99 -4.48 -3.95
CA LYS A 39 -2.39 -5.70 -3.22
C LYS A 39 -1.63 -6.95 -3.67
N THR A 40 -1.28 -7.05 -4.95
CA THR A 40 -0.53 -8.23 -5.45
C THR A 40 0.89 -8.34 -4.87
N ARG A 41 1.45 -7.24 -4.35
CA ARG A 41 2.78 -7.19 -3.73
C ARG A 41 2.73 -7.35 -2.21
N MET A 42 1.56 -7.57 -1.62
CA MET A 42 1.46 -7.68 -0.17
C MET A 42 1.95 -9.06 0.32
N LEU A 43 2.61 -9.07 1.47
CA LEU A 43 3.13 -10.25 2.14
C LEU A 43 2.67 -10.25 3.61
N PRO A 44 2.44 -11.42 4.21
CA PRO A 44 2.10 -11.49 5.62
C PRO A 44 3.28 -11.03 6.48
N VAL A 45 3.00 -10.19 7.49
CA VAL A 45 4.02 -9.67 8.42
C VAL A 45 4.68 -10.77 9.26
N SER A 46 4.07 -11.95 9.36
CA SER A 46 4.68 -13.14 9.97
C SER A 46 6.07 -13.48 9.43
N THR A 47 6.36 -13.12 8.18
CA THR A 47 7.65 -13.34 7.51
C THR A 47 8.83 -12.71 8.25
N VAL A 48 8.62 -11.64 9.03
CA VAL A 48 9.70 -10.97 9.80
C VAL A 48 9.74 -11.39 11.28
N PHE A 49 8.66 -11.96 11.81
CA PHE A 49 8.52 -12.23 13.25
C PHE A 49 9.38 -13.38 13.78
N GLY A 50 9.82 -14.31 12.92
CA GLY A 50 10.68 -15.42 13.31
C GLY A 50 11.99 -14.97 14.00
N LYS A 51 12.53 -13.79 13.64
CA LYS A 51 13.74 -13.23 14.26
C LYS A 51 13.48 -12.76 15.70
N PHE A 52 12.35 -12.12 15.97
CA PHE A 52 12.00 -11.67 17.32
C PHE A 52 11.86 -12.82 18.31
N THR A 53 11.29 -13.95 17.89
CA THR A 53 11.22 -15.17 18.71
C THR A 53 12.59 -15.65 19.14
N ARG A 54 13.60 -15.55 18.27
CA ARG A 54 14.98 -15.91 18.61
C ARG A 54 15.59 -14.92 19.60
N VAL A 55 15.48 -13.61 19.33
CA VAL A 55 16.02 -12.55 20.19
C VAL A 55 15.44 -12.62 21.61
N VAL A 56 14.12 -12.78 21.73
CA VAL A 56 13.44 -12.89 23.03
C VAL A 56 13.88 -14.14 23.78
N ARG A 57 14.00 -15.30 23.10
CA ARG A 57 14.50 -16.54 23.72
C ARG A 57 15.94 -16.43 24.20
N ASP A 58 16.82 -15.84 23.40
CA ASP A 58 18.23 -15.67 23.74
C ASP A 58 18.40 -14.72 24.94
N LEU A 59 17.64 -13.61 24.97
CA LEU A 59 17.61 -12.67 26.10
C LEU A 59 17.02 -13.30 27.37
N SER A 60 15.94 -14.07 27.23
CA SER A 60 15.32 -14.81 28.34
C SER A 60 16.33 -15.76 29.00
N ARG A 61 17.10 -16.49 28.18
CA ARG A 61 18.16 -17.39 28.63
C ARG A 61 19.31 -16.65 29.31
N SER A 62 19.79 -15.55 28.73
CA SER A 62 20.91 -14.79 29.31
C SER A 62 20.56 -14.16 30.67
N LEU A 63 19.28 -13.83 30.88
CA LEU A 63 18.79 -13.26 32.12
C LEU A 63 18.25 -14.31 33.11
N GLY A 64 18.22 -15.59 32.74
CA GLY A 64 17.66 -16.66 33.57
C GLY A 64 16.17 -16.50 33.87
N LYS A 65 15.41 -15.83 33.00
CA LYS A 65 13.97 -15.61 33.15
C LYS A 65 13.19 -16.58 32.30
N GLU A 66 12.00 -16.95 32.75
CA GLU A 66 11.00 -17.64 31.95
C GLU A 66 10.09 -16.60 31.30
N VAL A 67 10.03 -16.60 29.96
CA VAL A 67 9.26 -15.64 29.17
C VAL A 67 8.48 -16.39 28.10
N GLU A 68 7.19 -16.10 28.03
CA GLU A 68 6.31 -16.52 26.95
C GLU A 68 6.13 -15.36 25.96
N LEU A 69 6.42 -15.59 24.69
CA LEU A 69 6.19 -14.62 23.62
C LEU A 69 4.89 -14.97 22.90
N ALA A 70 3.89 -14.10 23.03
CA ALA A 70 2.65 -14.16 22.26
C ALA A 70 2.72 -13.18 21.09
N ILE A 71 2.45 -13.65 19.88
CA ILE A 71 2.41 -12.84 18.66
C ILE A 71 0.99 -12.86 18.11
N THR A 72 0.45 -11.68 17.79
CA THR A 72 -0.91 -11.50 17.27
C THR A 72 -0.86 -10.68 16.00
N GLY A 73 -1.78 -10.95 15.06
CA GLY A 73 -1.85 -10.21 13.79
C GLY A 73 -0.84 -10.67 12.74
N GLU A 74 -0.31 -11.89 12.86
CA GLU A 74 0.65 -12.50 11.92
C GLU A 74 0.16 -12.55 10.46
N GLY A 75 -1.16 -12.67 10.27
CA GLY A 75 -1.80 -12.65 8.95
C GLY A 75 -2.01 -11.26 8.36
N THR A 76 -1.58 -10.19 9.04
CA THR A 76 -1.67 -8.83 8.49
C THR A 76 -0.75 -8.71 7.30
N GLU A 77 -1.31 -8.35 6.16
CA GLU A 77 -0.57 -8.18 4.92
C GLU A 77 0.02 -6.76 4.84
N LEU A 78 1.28 -6.65 4.44
CA LEU A 78 2.01 -5.40 4.26
C LEU A 78 2.71 -5.38 2.89
N ASP A 79 2.98 -4.19 2.35
CA ASP A 79 3.76 -4.08 1.11
C ASP A 79 5.15 -4.75 1.27
N LYS A 80 5.54 -5.56 0.28
CA LYS A 80 6.81 -6.28 0.28
C LYS A 80 8.03 -5.41 0.64
N ASN A 81 8.12 -4.17 0.15
CA ASN A 81 9.27 -3.31 0.44
C ASN A 81 9.32 -2.94 1.94
N ILE A 82 8.16 -2.71 2.56
CA ILE A 82 8.05 -2.45 4.00
C ILE A 82 8.45 -3.68 4.80
N VAL A 83 8.03 -4.87 4.37
CA VAL A 83 8.41 -6.14 4.99
C VAL A 83 9.92 -6.37 4.91
N GLU A 84 10.54 -6.07 3.77
CA GLU A 84 12.00 -6.18 3.59
C GLU A 84 12.76 -5.17 4.47
N GLU A 85 12.30 -3.92 4.55
CA GLU A 85 12.91 -2.88 5.41
C GLU A 85 12.81 -3.22 6.90
N ILE A 86 11.68 -3.78 7.36
CA ILE A 86 11.53 -4.26 8.75
C ILE A 86 12.38 -5.51 9.00
N GLY A 87 12.49 -6.37 7.98
CA GLY A 87 13.18 -7.65 8.06
C GLY A 87 14.69 -7.52 8.21
N ASP A 88 15.29 -6.38 7.83
CA ASP A 88 16.72 -6.14 7.90
C ASP A 88 17.10 -5.13 9.02
N PRO A 89 17.50 -5.60 10.21
CA PRO A 89 17.98 -4.71 11.26
C PRO A 89 19.40 -4.17 11.01
N MET A 90 20.01 -4.39 9.84
CA MET A 90 21.45 -4.23 9.59
C MET A 90 21.84 -3.23 8.47
N ASP A 91 20.97 -2.29 8.11
CA ASP A 91 21.36 -1.08 7.35
C ASP A 91 20.87 0.21 8.04
N GLY A 92 21.12 0.32 9.36
CA GLY A 92 21.58 1.61 9.87
C GLY A 92 22.99 1.81 9.33
N PRO A 93 23.41 3.00 8.84
CA PRO A 93 24.67 3.16 8.12
C PRO A 93 25.82 2.59 8.93
N GLY A 94 26.27 1.40 8.53
CA GLY A 94 27.62 0.94 8.70
C GLY A 94 28.47 1.78 7.75
N GLU A 95 28.74 3.01 8.16
CA GLU A 95 29.94 3.69 7.67
C GLU A 95 31.15 3.00 8.32
N ALA A 96 32.12 2.74 7.44
CA ALA A 96 33.44 2.15 7.63
C ALA A 96 34.19 2.50 8.93
#